data_AF-A0A482PGL8-F1
#
_entry.id   AF-A0A482PGL8-F1
#
_cell.length_a   1.000
_cell.length_b   1.000
_cell.length_c   1.000
_cell.angle_alpha   90.00
_cell.angle_beta   90.00
_cell.angle_gamma   90.00
#
_symmetry.space_group_name_H-M   'P 1'
#
loop_
_entity.id
_entity.type
_entity.pdbx_description
1 polymer ?
#
loop_
_entity_poly.entity_id
_entity_poly.type
_entity_poly.pdbx_seq_one_letter_code
_entity_poly.pdbx_strand_id
1 'polypeptide(L)' 'MRRVFMSIFSSPESLLQVMSQQEIIEAVEDGDRIIIDQDGNASVNFKSREVRQDFLRHVNALKRA' A
#
# COMPACT_ATOMS: atom_id res chain seq x y z
N MET A 1 -19.29 -13.42 22.13
CA MET A 1 -18.42 -12.65 21.21
C MET A 1 -17.30 -13.50 20.55
N ARG A 2 -17.54 -14.78 20.19
CA ARG A 2 -16.56 -15.59 19.39
C ARG A 2 -16.94 -15.77 17.92
N ARG A 3 -18.18 -15.43 17.52
CA ARG A 3 -18.69 -15.64 16.16
C ARG A 3 -18.21 -14.60 15.13
N VAL A 4 -17.89 -13.37 15.56
CA VAL A 4 -17.50 -12.27 14.67
C VAL A 4 -16.08 -12.47 14.10
N PHE A 5 -15.16 -13.08 14.86
CA PHE A 5 -13.81 -13.39 14.36
C PHE A 5 -13.80 -14.58 13.37
N MET A 6 -14.80 -15.47 13.44
CA MET A 6 -14.94 -16.59 12.51
C MET A 6 -15.68 -16.21 11.21
N SER A 7 -16.38 -15.06 11.17
CA SER A 7 -17.11 -14.64 9.97
C SER A 7 -16.21 -13.97 8.93
N ILE A 8 -15.03 -13.48 9.31
CA ILE A 8 -14.07 -12.85 8.39
C ILE A 8 -13.39 -13.90 7.48
N PHE A 9 -13.43 -15.18 7.89
CA PHE A 9 -12.98 -16.34 7.11
C PHE A 9 -14.15 -17.18 6.58
N SER A 10 -15.37 -16.62 6.58
CA SER A 10 -16.57 -17.36 6.15
C SER A 10 -16.62 -17.64 4.65
N SER A 11 -15.75 -16.99 3.86
CA SER A 11 -15.59 -17.24 2.43
C SER A 11 -14.11 -17.12 2.00
N PRO A 12 -13.69 -17.83 0.94
CA PRO A 12 -12.36 -17.69 0.33
C PRO A 12 -12.04 -16.24 -0.06
N GLU A 13 -13.03 -15.49 -0.51
CA GLU A 13 -12.88 -14.11 -0.96
C GLU A 13 -12.53 -13.15 0.18
N SER A 14 -13.18 -13.31 1.34
CA SER A 14 -12.85 -12.52 2.54
C SER A 14 -11.45 -12.83 3.08
N LEU A 15 -10.98 -14.08 2.97
CA LEU A 15 -9.61 -14.44 3.33
C LEU A 15 -8.58 -13.78 2.40
N LEU A 16 -8.81 -13.83 1.08
CA LEU A 16 -7.93 -13.21 0.08
C LEU A 16 -7.80 -11.71 0.29
N GLN A 17 -8.92 -11.05 0.65
CA GLN A 17 -8.93 -9.61 0.95
C GLN A 17 -8.07 -9.27 2.18
N VAL A 18 -8.07 -10.10 3.23
CA VAL A 18 -7.22 -9.85 4.41
C VAL A 18 -5.74 -10.05 4.07
N MET A 19 -5.40 -11.07 3.28
CA MET A 19 -4.03 -11.28 2.81
C MET A 19 -3.54 -10.09 1.95
N SER A 20 -4.41 -9.54 1.09
CA SER A 20 -4.17 -8.30 0.31
C SER A 20 -3.67 -7.14 1.18
N GLN A 21 -4.39 -6.90 2.28
CA GLN A 21 -4.09 -5.77 3.15
C GLN A 21 -2.75 -5.97 3.85
N GLN A 22 -2.42 -7.21 4.19
CA GLN A 22 -1.14 -7.55 4.79
C GLN A 22 0.02 -7.33 3.81
N GLU A 23 -0.12 -7.75 2.54
CA GLU A 23 0.86 -7.48 1.48
C GLU A 23 1.08 -5.98 1.25
N ILE A 24 0.02 -5.18 1.29
CA ILE A 24 0.11 -3.71 1.20
C ILE A 24 0.86 -3.13 2.41
N ILE A 25 0.60 -3.63 3.62
CA ILE A 25 1.31 -3.19 4.83
C ILE A 25 2.79 -3.53 4.73
N GLU A 26 3.12 -4.73 4.30
CA GLU A 26 4.51 -5.19 4.12
C GLU A 26 5.23 -4.34 3.08
N ALA A 27 4.65 -4.10 1.90
CA ALA A 27 5.21 -3.21 0.89
C ALA A 27 5.45 -1.78 1.42
N VAL A 28 4.54 -1.28 2.28
CA VAL A 28 4.72 0.02 2.93
C VAL A 28 5.87 0.02 3.93
N GLU A 29 6.00 -1.03 4.74
CA GLU A 29 7.03 -1.19 5.77
C GLU A 29 8.42 -1.44 5.17
N ASP A 30 8.50 -2.23 4.10
CA ASP A 30 9.71 -2.50 3.33
C ASP A 30 10.21 -1.26 2.58
N GLY A 31 9.37 -0.22 2.50
CA GLY A 31 9.71 1.07 1.92
C GLY A 31 9.61 1.09 0.39
N ASP A 32 8.88 0.13 -0.19
CA ASP A 32 8.63 0.06 -1.62
C ASP A 32 8.06 1.38 -2.12
N ARG A 33 8.44 1.77 -3.34
CA ARG A 33 8.04 3.06 -3.92
C ARG A 33 6.64 3.03 -4.51
N ILE A 34 6.24 1.87 -5.04
CA ILE A 34 4.96 1.62 -5.70
C ILE A 34 4.28 0.45 -5.01
N ILE A 35 3.00 0.60 -4.71
CA ILE A 35 2.15 -0.42 -4.11
C ILE A 35 1.16 -0.84 -5.18
N ILE A 36 1.02 -2.15 -5.41
CA ILE A 36 0.06 -2.71 -6.34
C ILE A 36 -0.96 -3.50 -5.50
N ASP A 37 -2.24 -3.17 -5.63
CA ASP A 37 -3.30 -3.94 -4.97
C ASP A 37 -3.68 -5.19 -5.78
N GLN A 38 -4.55 -6.02 -5.21
CA GLN A 38 -4.99 -7.27 -5.86
C GLN A 38 -5.79 -7.06 -7.15
N ASP A 39 -6.38 -5.89 -7.35
CA ASP A 39 -7.08 -5.53 -8.58
C ASP A 39 -6.12 -4.99 -9.65
N GLY A 40 -4.82 -4.92 -9.34
CA GLY A 40 -3.78 -4.41 -10.21
C GLY A 40 -3.70 -2.87 -10.24
N ASN A 41 -4.39 -2.17 -9.35
CA ASN A 41 -4.25 -0.72 -9.26
C ASN A 41 -2.90 -0.37 -8.62
N ALA A 42 -2.19 0.56 -9.25
CA ALA A 42 -0.93 1.06 -8.75
C ALA A 42 -1.14 2.36 -7.96
N SER A 43 -0.48 2.45 -6.81
CA SER A 43 -0.42 3.66 -5.99
C SER A 43 1.02 3.94 -5.54
N VAL A 44 1.29 5.19 -5.15
CA VAL A 44 2.62 5.63 -4.72
C VAL A 44 2.70 5.59 -3.20
N ASN A 45 3.76 4.97 -2.67
CA ASN A 45 4.02 4.95 -1.23
C ASN A 45 4.61 6.29 -0.77
N PHE A 46 3.76 7.21 -0.31
CA PHE A 46 4.19 8.51 0.21
C PHE A 46 4.99 8.42 1.53
N LYS A 47 4.97 7.28 2.22
CA LYS A 47 5.77 7.05 3.43
C LYS A 47 7.22 6.68 3.07
N SER A 48 7.48 6.21 1.85
CA SER A 48 8.84 5.94 1.38
C SER A 48 9.66 7.23 1.35
N ARG A 49 10.81 7.21 2.02
CA ARG A 49 11.72 8.36 2.09
C ARG A 49 12.20 8.78 0.70
N GLU A 50 12.42 7.81 -0.18
CA GLU A 50 12.95 8.01 -1.52
C GLU A 50 11.92 8.69 -2.42
N VAL A 51 10.66 8.21 -2.38
CA VAL A 51 9.54 8.86 -3.06
C VAL A 51 9.39 10.31 -2.62
N ARG A 52 9.49 10.58 -1.31
CA ARG A 52 9.43 11.95 -0.78
C ARG A 52 10.58 12.82 -1.29
N GLN A 53 11.79 12.27 -1.39
CA GLN A 53 12.95 13.00 -1.93
C GLN A 53 12.80 13.28 -3.43
N ASP A 54 12.31 12.31 -4.20
CA ASP A 54 12.07 12.47 -5.63
C ASP A 54 10.99 13.52 -5.89
N PHE A 55 9.91 13.52 -5.10
CA PHE A 55 8.88 14.57 -5.14
C PHE A 55 9.46 15.96 -4.85
N LEU A 56 10.27 16.09 -3.78
CA LEU A 56 10.92 17.36 -3.44
C LEU A 56 11.86 17.84 -4.55
N ARG A 57 12.62 16.93 -5.16
CA ARG A 57 13.50 17.25 -6.29
C ARG A 57 12.71 17.77 -7.47
N HIS A 58 11.61 17.10 -7.82
CA HIS A 58 10.71 17.50 -8.90
C HIS A 58 10.14 18.90 -8.67
N VAL A 59 9.57 19.17 -7.48
CA VAL A 59 9.02 20.48 -7.13
C VAL A 59 10.09 21.57 -7.18
N ASN A 60 11.29 21.29 -6.67
CA ASN A 60 12.38 22.27 -6.68
C ASN A 60 12.91 22.56 -8.09
N ALA A 61 12.90 21.57 -8.99
CA ALA A 61 13.24 21.78 -10.39
C ALA A 61 12.22 22.72 -11.07
N LEU A 62 10.92 22.50 -10.84
CA LEU A 62 9.85 23.35 -11.37
C LEU A 62 9.91 24.79 -10.85
N LYS A 63 10.31 25.00 -9.59
CA LYS A 63 10.47 26.35 -9.01
C LYS A 63 11.65 27.14 -9.59
N ARG A 64 12.62 26.47 -10.22
CA ARG A 64 13.83 27.08 -10.80
C ARG A 64 13.70 27.33 -12.30
N ALA A 65 12.63 26.84 -12.93
CA ALA A 65 12.26 27.09 -14.33
C ALA A 65 11.40 28.34 -14.43
#